data_AF-A0A8S3GCM6-F1
#
_entry.id   AF-A0A8S3GCM6-F1
#
_cell.length_a   1.000
_cell.length_b   1.000
_cell.length_c   1.000
_cell.angle_alpha   90.00
_cell.angle_beta   90.00
_cell.angle_gamma   90.00
#
_symmetry.space_group_name_H-M   'P 1'
#
loop_
_entity.id
_entity.type
_entity.pdbx_description
1 polymer ?
#
loop_
_entity_poly.entity_id
_entity_poly.type
_entity_poly.pdbx_seq_one_letter_code
_entity_poly.pdbx_strand_id
1 'polypeptide(L)'
;EPTPIQRQAIPIGLQNRDVIGIAETGSGKTAAFLIPLLAWIRSLPAVDRTLDADNGPYALILAPTRELAQQIEEEAVKFGKP
;
A
#
# COMPACT_ATOMS: atom_id res chain seq x y z
N GLU A 1 12.93 10.95 -5.05
CA GLU A 1 13.79 10.10 -4.21
C GLU A 1 12.99 9.36 -3.13
N PRO A 2 13.23 8.04 -2.95
CA PRO A 2 12.57 7.25 -1.92
C PRO A 2 13.08 7.62 -0.52
N THR A 3 12.16 7.78 0.43
CA THR A 3 12.49 8.08 1.84
C THR A 3 13.20 6.89 2.51
N PRO A 4 13.89 7.07 3.66
CA PRO A 4 14.58 5.97 4.34
C PRO A 4 13.70 4.74 4.61
N ILE A 5 12.45 4.94 5.07
CA ILE A 5 11.52 3.83 5.31
C ILE A 5 11.10 3.14 4.01
N GLN A 6 10.89 3.89 2.92
CA GLN A 6 10.55 3.33 1.61
C GLN A 6 11.69 2.48 1.04
N ARG A 7 12.94 2.97 1.13
CA ARG A 7 14.13 2.26 0.65
C ARG A 7 14.29 0.87 1.27
N GLN A 8 13.90 0.70 2.53
CA GLN A 8 14.02 -0.56 3.26
C GLN A 8 12.76 -1.42 3.16
N ALA A 9 11.58 -0.83 3.35
CA ALA A 9 10.33 -1.58 3.44
C ALA A 9 9.83 -2.10 2.08
N ILE A 10 10.00 -1.33 1.00
CA ILE A 10 9.47 -1.72 -0.33
C ILE A 10 10.10 -3.03 -0.82
N PRO A 11 11.44 -3.20 -0.82
CA PRO A 11 12.05 -4.46 -1.26
C PRO A 11 11.62 -5.68 -0.43
N ILE A 12 11.38 -5.50 0.87
CA ILE A 12 10.92 -6.59 1.76
C ILE A 12 9.47 -6.93 1.46
N GLY A 13 8.60 -5.93 1.29
CA GLY A 13 7.19 -6.13 0.94
C GLY A 13 7.01 -6.81 -0.42
N LEU A 14 7.85 -6.50 -1.41
CA LEU A 14 7.85 -7.18 -2.72
C LEU A 14 8.23 -8.66 -2.64
N GLN A 15 8.86 -9.10 -1.55
CA GLN A 15 9.15 -10.51 -1.28
C GLN A 15 8.01 -11.20 -0.50
N ASN A 16 6.87 -10.52 -0.31
CA ASN A 16 5.74 -11.00 0.49
C ASN A 16 6.13 -11.38 1.92
N ARG A 17 7.00 -10.58 2.55
CA ARG A 17 7.45 -10.75 3.92
C ARG A 17 6.85 -9.69 4.82
N ASP A 18 6.53 -10.08 6.06
CA ASP A 18 6.03 -9.16 7.07
C ASP A 18 7.08 -8.12 7.48
N VAL A 19 6.63 -6.90 7.75
CA VAL A 19 7.49 -5.76 8.09
C VAL A 19 6.92 -5.02 9.30
N ILE A 20 7.77 -4.76 10.29
CA ILE A 20 7.51 -3.77 11.35
C ILE A 20 8.26 -2.50 11.00
N GLY A 21 7.53 -1.44 10.64
CA GLY A 21 8.10 -0.15 10.27
C GLY A 21 8.06 0.85 11.43
N ILE A 22 9.23 1.20 11.98
CA ILE A 22 9.36 2.24 13.02
C ILE A 22 9.79 3.54 12.36
N ALA A 23 8.83 4.45 12.16
CA ALA A 23 9.10 5.79 11.64
C ALA A 23 7.98 6.76 12.01
N GLU A 24 8.28 8.06 12.08
CA GLU A 24 7.30 9.11 12.42
C GLU A 24 6.31 9.40 11.27
N THR A 25 5.18 10.02 11.57
CA THR A 25 4.23 10.49 10.53
C THR A 25 4.91 11.53 9.64
N GLY A 26 4.62 11.53 8.33
CA GLY A 26 5.33 12.36 7.35
C GLY A 26 6.62 11.74 6.78
N SER A 27 7.12 10.62 7.32
CA SER A 27 8.32 9.93 6.79
C SER A 27 8.12 9.15 5.49
N GLY A 28 6.91 9.17 4.90
CA GLY A 28 6.59 8.46 3.67
C GLY A 28 6.15 7.00 3.85
N LYS A 29 5.69 6.60 5.05
CA LYS A 29 5.20 5.24 5.35
C LYS A 29 4.08 4.78 4.41
N THR A 30 3.18 5.69 4.03
CA THR A 30 2.02 5.36 3.18
C THR A 30 2.44 4.74 1.86
N ALA A 31 3.32 5.41 1.11
CA ALA A 31 3.86 4.83 -0.12
C ALA A 31 4.71 3.57 0.14
N ALA A 32 5.34 3.44 1.31
CA ALA A 32 6.17 2.29 1.65
C ALA A 32 5.39 0.96 1.68
N PHE A 33 4.11 0.99 2.10
CA PHE A 33 3.23 -0.20 2.03
C PHE A 33 2.33 -0.22 0.79
N LEU A 34 1.97 0.95 0.21
CA LEU A 34 1.13 0.98 -0.99
C LEU A 34 1.85 0.48 -2.24
N ILE A 35 3.14 0.82 -2.41
CA ILE A 35 3.91 0.42 -3.60
C ILE A 35 3.96 -1.10 -3.78
N PRO A 36 4.37 -1.92 -2.79
CA PRO A 36 4.36 -3.38 -2.95
C PRO A 36 2.95 -3.94 -3.17
N LEU A 37 1.92 -3.39 -2.52
CA LEU A 37 0.52 -3.77 -2.73
C LEU A 37 0.08 -3.53 -4.19
N LEU A 38 0.31 -2.33 -4.72
CA LEU A 38 -0.09 -1.97 -6.08
C LEU A 38 0.70 -2.75 -7.13
N ALA A 39 1.99 -3.01 -6.87
CA ALA A 39 2.81 -3.86 -7.73
C ALA A 39 2.23 -5.28 -7.82
N TRP A 40 1.80 -5.84 -6.67
CA TRP A 40 1.16 -7.15 -6.62
C TRP A 40 -0.18 -7.16 -7.37
N ILE A 41 -1.10 -6.22 -7.08
CA ILE A 41 -2.41 -6.12 -7.77
C ILE A 41 -2.21 -6.00 -9.28
N ARG A 42 -1.24 -5.20 -9.73
CA ARG A 42 -0.96 -5.01 -11.17
C ARG A 42 -0.35 -6.24 -11.84
N SER A 43 0.31 -7.11 -11.07
CA SER A 43 0.88 -8.36 -11.56
C SER A 43 -0.17 -9.46 -11.78
N LEU A 44 -1.37 -9.33 -11.20
CA LEU A 44 -2.43 -10.31 -11.33
C LEU A 44 -2.93 -10.42 -12.78
N PRO A 45 -3.22 -11.64 -13.28
CA PRO A 45 -3.92 -11.86 -14.54
C PRO A 45 -5.21 -11.04 -14.62
N ALA A 46 -5.58 -10.60 -15.82
CA ALA A 46 -6.78 -9.79 -16.01
C ALA A 46 -8.06 -10.54 -15.61
N VAL A 47 -8.10 -11.86 -15.83
CA VAL A 47 -9.24 -12.72 -15.45
C VAL A 47 -9.46 -12.74 -13.95
N ASP A 48 -8.39 -12.89 -13.17
CA ASP A 48 -8.47 -12.95 -11.70
C ASP A 48 -8.97 -11.60 -11.14
N ARG A 49 -8.48 -10.48 -11.71
CA ARG A 49 -8.95 -9.14 -11.33
C ARG A 49 -10.43 -8.90 -11.57
N THR A 50 -11.02 -9.51 -12.61
CA THR A 50 -12.46 -9.37 -12.91
C THR A 50 -13.33 -10.25 -12.03
N LEU A 51 -12.86 -11.43 -11.65
CA LEU A 51 -13.61 -12.37 -10.81
C LEU A 51 -13.66 -11.90 -9.35
N ASP A 52 -12.57 -11.28 -8.88
CA ASP A 52 -12.45 -10.84 -7.49
C ASP A 52 -13.09 -9.48 -7.21
N ALA A 53 -13.59 -8.78 -8.23
CA ALA A 53 -14.16 -7.45 -8.07
C ALA A 53 -15.33 -7.40 -7.06
N ASP A 54 -16.10 -8.49 -6.96
CA ASP A 54 -17.26 -8.59 -6.06
C ASP A 54 -16.92 -9.23 -4.69
N ASN A 55 -15.68 -9.71 -4.49
CA ASN A 55 -15.25 -10.41 -3.27
C ASN A 55 -14.74 -9.46 -2.16
N GLY A 56 -14.76 -8.15 -2.41
CA GLY A 56 -14.23 -7.13 -1.50
C GLY A 56 -12.79 -6.72 -1.82
N PRO A 57 -12.14 -5.91 -0.97
CA PRO A 57 -10.83 -5.36 -1.26
C PRO A 57 -9.70 -6.36 -1.03
N TYR A 58 -8.65 -6.30 -1.85
CA TYR A 58 -7.42 -7.09 -1.66
C TYR A 58 -6.61 -6.73 -0.41
N ALA A 59 -6.79 -5.53 0.13
CA ALA A 59 -6.06 -5.04 1.30
C ALA A 59 -6.93 -4.17 2.19
N LEU A 60 -6.67 -4.26 3.50
CA LEU A 60 -7.30 -3.43 4.53
C LEU A 60 -6.21 -2.67 5.29
N ILE A 61 -6.28 -1.34 5.28
CA ILE A 61 -5.37 -0.47 6.03
C ILE A 61 -6.16 0.11 7.22
N LEU A 62 -5.72 -0.23 8.43
CA LEU A 62 -6.33 0.26 9.67
C LEU A 62 -5.55 1.45 10.20
N ALA A 63 -6.25 2.52 10.58
CA ALA A 63 -5.69 3.69 11.21
C ALA A 63 -6.40 4.00 12.54
N PRO A 64 -5.70 4.51 13.56
CA PRO A 64 -6.26 4.77 14.88
C PRO A 64 -7.21 5.97 14.93
N THR A 65 -7.14 6.89 13.95
CA THR A 65 -8.00 8.07 13.90
C THR A 65 -8.56 8.28 12.49
N ARG A 66 -9.69 8.97 12.42
CA ARG A 66 -10.36 9.30 11.16
C ARG A 66 -9.48 10.17 10.26
N GLU A 67 -8.79 11.14 10.84
CA GLU A 67 -7.96 12.11 10.13
C GLU A 67 -6.76 11.40 9.48
N LEU A 68 -6.15 10.44 10.19
CA LEU A 68 -5.06 9.65 9.62
C LEU A 68 -5.56 8.70 8.53
N ALA A 69 -6.75 8.12 8.69
CA ALA A 69 -7.38 7.32 7.63
C ALA A 69 -7.60 8.15 6.35
N GLN A 70 -8.10 9.38 6.48
CA GLN A 70 -8.30 10.30 5.35
C GLN A 70 -6.99 10.67 4.66
N GLN A 71 -5.92 10.95 5.41
CA GLN A 71 -4.60 11.22 4.82
C GLN A 71 -4.06 10.01 4.03
N ILE A 72 -4.28 8.80 4.53
CA ILE A 72 -3.89 7.56 3.85
C ILE A 72 -4.74 7.37 2.58
N GLU A 73 -6.05 7.58 2.66
CA GLU A 73 -7.00 7.50 1.54
C GLU A 73 -6.61 8.45 0.41
N GLU A 74 -6.37 9.72 0.71
CA GLU A 74 -5.96 10.72 -0.28
C GLU A 74 -4.72 10.30 -1.04
N GLU A 75 -3.73 9.76 -0.33
CA GLU A 75 -2.50 9.28 -0.94
C GLU A 75 -2.75 8.00 -1.76
N ALA A 76 -3.52 7.05 -1.24
CA ALA A 76 -3.89 5.83 -1.95
C ALA A 76 -4.63 6.12 -3.26
N VAL A 77 -5.54 7.10 -3.27
CA VAL A 77 -6.25 7.54 -4.47
C VAL A 77 -5.28 8.16 -5.49
N LYS A 78 -4.27 8.92 -5.07
CA LYS A 78 -3.25 9.48 -5.97
C LYS A 78 -2.42 8.38 -6.64
N PHE A 79 -2.04 7.35 -5.90
CA PHE A 79 -1.21 6.24 -6.42
C PHE A 79 -2.02 5.18 -7.18
N GLY A 80 -3.29 4.96 -6.83
CA GLY A 80 -4.12 3.89 -7.36
C GLY A 80 -4.98 4.27 -8.57
N LYS A 81 -5.05 5.55 -8.92
CA LYS A 81 -5.73 5.99 -10.15
C LYS A 81 -4.96 5.46 -11.39
N PRO A 82 -5.66 4.93 -12.42
CA PRO A 82 -5.03 4.40 -13.63
C PRO A 82 -4.22 5.42 -14.42
#